data_AF-A0A5S5CT45-F1
#
_entry.id   AF-A0A5S5CT45-F1
#
_cell.length_a   1.000
_cell.length_b   1.000
_cell.length_c   1.000
_cell.angle_alpha   90.00
_cell.angle_beta   90.00
_cell.angle_gamma   90.00
#
_symmetry.space_group_name_H-M   'P 1'
#
loop_
_entity.id
_entity.type
_entity.pdbx_description
1 polymer ?
#
loop_
_entity_poly.entity_id
_entity_poly.type
_entity_poly.pdbx_seq_one_letter_code
_entity_poly.pdbx_strand_id
1 'polypeptide(L)' 'MAKRNEKQAHLVEPTWGESEDGGPPLTELSASVAGSLNPFGQDHSFPLPADRLRYAHPTDKPNRAGLQTPEGRRRR' A
#
# COMPACT_ATOMS: atom_id res chain seq x y z
N MET A 1 23.41 -24.25 9.42
CA MET A 1 23.16 -22.95 8.76
C MET A 1 24.47 -22.16 8.72
N ALA A 2 24.72 -21.40 7.65
CA ALA A 2 26.00 -20.71 7.44
C ALA A 2 26.19 -19.54 8.41
N LYS A 3 27.41 -19.36 8.94
CA LYS A 3 27.77 -18.24 9.82
C LYS A 3 27.69 -16.91 9.06
N ARG A 4 27.15 -15.86 9.71
CA ARG A 4 27.14 -14.48 9.21
C ARG A 4 28.56 -14.00 8.94
N ASN A 5 28.79 -13.39 7.77
CA ASN A 5 30.06 -12.80 7.38
C ASN A 5 29.96 -11.26 7.41
N GLU A 6 30.65 -10.62 8.36
CA GLU A 6 30.61 -9.17 8.56
C GLU A 6 31.03 -8.38 7.31
N LYS A 7 31.93 -8.93 6.47
CA LYS A 7 32.38 -8.27 5.23
C LYS A 7 31.28 -8.16 4.18
N GLN A 8 30.21 -8.95 4.30
CA GLN A 8 29.08 -8.98 3.36
C GLN A 8 27.83 -8.29 3.93
N ALA A 9 27.92 -7.62 5.08
CA ALA A 9 26.78 -6.96 5.71
C ALA A 9 26.08 -5.94 4.79
N HIS A 10 26.83 -5.28 3.90
CA HIS A 10 26.30 -4.32 2.92
C HIS A 10 25.45 -4.95 1.81
N LEU A 11 25.48 -6.29 1.65
CA LEU A 11 24.66 -7.03 0.69
C LEU A 11 23.32 -7.47 1.29
N VAL A 12 23.14 -7.30 2.60
CA VAL A 12 21.91 -7.62 3.31
C VAL A 12 21.09 -6.35 3.45
N GLU A 13 19.82 -6.42 3.05
CA GLU A 13 18.90 -5.30 3.17
C GLU A 13 18.62 -5.03 4.67
N PRO A 14 18.90 -3.82 5.19
CA PRO A 14 18.86 -3.54 6.62
C PRO A 14 17.44 -3.45 7.22
N THR A 15 16.39 -3.29 6.42
CA THR A 15 15.00 -3.32 6.90
C THR A 15 14.43 -4.73 7.02
N TRP A 16 15.14 -5.75 6.56
CA TRP A 16 14.72 -7.13 6.77
C TRP A 16 14.91 -7.50 8.25
N GLY A 17 13.83 -7.92 8.91
CA GLY A 17 13.88 -8.33 10.30
C GLY A 17 14.84 -9.50 10.51
N GLU A 18 15.80 -9.37 11.41
CA GLU A 18 16.63 -10.50 11.84
C GLU A 18 15.91 -11.26 12.96
N SER A 19 15.94 -12.58 12.93
CA SER A 19 15.46 -13.41 14.04
C SER A 19 16.58 -13.65 15.05
N GLU A 20 16.24 -13.75 16.34
CA GLU A 20 17.24 -13.95 17.42
C GLU A 20 18.12 -15.20 17.20
N ASP A 21 17.56 -16.27 16.60
CA ASP A 21 18.24 -17.54 16.39
C ASP A 21 18.83 -17.72 14.98
N GLY A 22 18.80 -16.68 14.13
CA GLY A 22 19.25 -16.77 12.73
C GLY A 22 18.36 -17.67 11.85
N GLY A 23 17.15 -17.95 12.30
CA GLY A 23 16.07 -18.51 11.48
C GLY A 23 15.53 -17.50 10.45
N PRO A 24 14.61 -17.93 9.57
CA PRO A 24 13.97 -17.04 8.62
C PRO A 24 13.38 -15.81 9.34
N PRO A 25 13.39 -14.63 8.70
CA PRO A 25 12.67 -13.46 9.19
C PRO A 25 11.24 -13.86 9.58
N LEU A 26 10.77 -13.40 10.73
CA LEU A 26 9.39 -13.64 11.13
C LEU A 26 8.48 -12.90 10.15
N THR A 27 7.72 -13.66 9.39
CA THR A 27 6.77 -13.19 8.38
C THR A 27 5.41 -13.77 8.70
N GLU A 28 4.33 -13.26 8.09
CA GLU A 28 3.01 -13.86 8.21
C GLU A 28 2.99 -15.36 7.84
N LEU A 29 3.87 -15.78 6.92
CA LEU A 29 3.99 -17.17 6.48
C LEU A 29 4.74 -18.08 7.48
N SER A 30 5.70 -17.53 8.23
CA SER A 30 6.56 -18.27 9.15
C SER A 30 6.13 -18.13 10.62
N ALA A 31 5.09 -17.35 10.91
CA ALA A 31 4.58 -17.14 12.25
C ALA A 31 3.93 -18.40 12.82
N SER A 32 4.20 -18.70 14.09
CA SER A 32 3.59 -19.81 14.83
C SER A 32 2.11 -19.60 15.12
N VAL A 33 1.66 -18.34 15.10
CA VAL A 33 0.28 -17.92 15.26
C VAL A 33 -0.14 -17.21 13.98
N ALA A 34 -1.22 -17.67 13.37
CA ALA A 34 -1.79 -17.00 12.21
C ALA A 34 -2.28 -15.61 12.60
N GLY A 35 -1.97 -14.60 11.78
CA GLY A 35 -2.54 -13.27 11.91
C GLY A 35 -4.07 -13.27 11.77
N SER A 36 -4.70 -12.16 12.11
CA SER A 36 -6.14 -11.99 11.87
C SER A 36 -6.43 -12.19 10.38
N LEU A 37 -7.43 -13.02 10.04
CA LEU A 37 -7.87 -13.26 8.65
C LEU A 37 -8.27 -11.97 7.91
N ASN A 38 -8.53 -10.91 8.67
CA ASN A 38 -8.85 -9.58 8.18
C ASN A 38 -8.00 -8.53 8.94
N PRO A 39 -7.31 -7.62 8.22
CA PRO A 39 -6.53 -6.54 8.85
C PRO A 39 -7.39 -5.58 9.71
N PHE A 40 -8.70 -5.52 9.48
CA PHE A 40 -9.64 -4.70 10.25
C PHE A 40 -10.35 -5.49 11.37
N GLY A 41 -9.90 -6.71 11.67
CA GLY A 41 -10.55 -7.58 12.64
C GLY A 41 -11.85 -8.22 12.13
N GLN A 42 -12.63 -8.80 13.04
CA GLN A 42 -13.88 -9.51 12.71
C GLN A 42 -15.09 -8.57 12.52
N ASP A 43 -14.97 -7.30 12.91
CA ASP A 43 -16.06 -6.32 12.88
C ASP A 43 -16.43 -5.88 11.45
N HIS A 44 -15.55 -6.12 10.49
CA HIS A 44 -15.72 -5.74 9.10
C HIS A 44 -15.79 -6.97 8.20
N SER A 45 -16.82 -7.05 7.38
CA SER A 45 -16.89 -7.99 6.26
C SER A 45 -16.61 -7.25 4.96
N PHE A 46 -15.77 -7.85 4.12
CA PHE A 46 -15.45 -7.33 2.80
C PHE A 46 -16.14 -8.17 1.72
N PRO A 47 -16.53 -7.55 0.59
CA PRO A 47 -16.41 -6.12 0.28
C PRO A 47 -17.36 -5.24 1.12
N LEU A 48 -16.95 -4.00 1.38
CA LEU A 48 -17.82 -3.04 2.06
C LEU A 48 -18.99 -2.63 1.15
N PRO A 49 -20.19 -2.42 1.72
CA PRO A 49 -21.31 -1.79 1.01
C PRO A 49 -20.93 -0.45 0.37
N ALA A 50 -21.42 -0.19 -0.84
CA ALA A 50 -21.03 0.98 -1.64
C ALA A 50 -21.39 2.33 -0.98
N ASP A 51 -22.47 2.37 -0.21
CA ASP A 51 -22.91 3.52 0.59
C ASP A 51 -21.97 3.84 1.77
N ARG A 52 -21.17 2.86 2.22
CA ARG A 52 -20.13 3.06 3.24
C ARG A 52 -18.79 3.46 2.65
N LEU A 53 -18.60 3.29 1.35
CA LEU A 53 -17.40 3.74 0.66
C LEU A 53 -17.48 5.25 0.45
N ARG A 54 -16.53 6.00 1.04
CA ARG A 54 -16.35 7.43 0.76
C ARG A 54 -15.63 7.68 -0.58
N TYR A 55 -15.83 6.80 -1.55
CA TYR A 55 -15.22 6.91 -2.86
C TYR A 55 -16.05 7.85 -3.73
N ALA A 56 -15.43 8.96 -4.14
CA ALA A 56 -15.95 9.82 -5.19
C ALA A 56 -15.04 9.66 -6.41
N HIS A 57 -15.59 9.16 -7.53
CA HIS A 57 -14.83 9.07 -8.76
C HIS A 57 -14.48 10.49 -9.25
N PRO A 58 -13.21 10.82 -9.47
CA PRO A 58 -12.84 12.14 -9.97
C PRO A 58 -13.41 12.33 -11.38
N THR A 59 -14.26 13.34 -11.55
CA THR A 59 -14.84 13.70 -12.86
C THR A 59 -14.13 14.87 -13.52
N ASP A 60 -13.06 15.37 -12.90
CA ASP A 60 -12.33 16.51 -13.42
C ASP A 60 -11.76 16.23 -14.80
N LYS A 61 -11.98 17.19 -15.70
CA LYS A 61 -11.44 17.15 -17.07
C LYS A 61 -10.21 18.06 -17.06
N PRO A 62 -8.99 17.51 -16.96
CA PRO A 62 -7.76 18.29 -16.74
C PRO A 62 -7.50 19.38 -17.81
N ASN A 63 -8.15 19.29 -18.98
CA ASN A 63 -8.03 20.27 -20.07
C ASN A 63 -9.26 21.19 -20.23
N ARG A 64 -10.15 21.31 -19.22
CA ARG A 64 -11.31 22.22 -19.25
C ARG A 64 -11.23 23.36 -18.23
N ALA A 65 -10.23 23.35 -17.34
CA ALA A 65 -9.92 24.52 -16.52
C ALA A 65 -9.36 25.63 -17.43
N GLY A 66 -10.20 26.60 -17.79
CA GLY A 66 -9.82 27.75 -18.63
C GLY A 66 -10.46 27.81 -20.03
N LEU A 67 -11.40 26.93 -20.37
CA LEU A 67 -12.24 27.13 -21.55
C LEU A 67 -13.15 28.34 -21.28
N GLN A 68 -12.76 29.51 -21.80
CA GLN A 68 -13.63 30.69 -21.82
C GLN A 68 -14.97 30.28 -22.43
N THR A 69 -16.06 30.64 -21.75
CA THR A 69 -17.41 30.53 -22.32
C THR A 69 -17.43 31.25 -23.69
N PRO A 70 -18.36 30.89 -24.59
CA PRO A 70 -18.42 31.47 -25.93
C PRO A 70 -18.43 33.01 -25.97
N GLU A 71 -18.80 33.65 -24.86
CA GLU A 71 -18.79 35.11 -24.67
C GLU A 71 -17.38 35.73 -24.69
N GLY A 72 -16.31 34.98 -24.45
CA GLY A 72 -14.91 35.48 -24.46
C GLY A 72 -14.18 35.33 -25.79
N ARG A 73 -14.76 34.65 -26.79
CA ARG A 73 -14.07 34.35 -28.05
C ARG A 73 -14.07 35.58 -28.97
N ARG A 74 -13.09 36.47 -28.82
CA ARG A 74 -12.79 37.50 -29.84
C ARG A 74 -12.48 36.78 -31.15
N ARG A 75 -13.39 36.90 -32.13
CA ARG A 75 -13.13 36.46 -33.50
C ARG A 75 -12.04 37.36 -34.08
N ARG A 76 -10.89 36.77 -34.40
CA ARG A 76 -9.95 37.31 -35.38
C ARG A 76 -10.25 36.69 -36.72
#